data_AF-A0A520AHR6-F1
#
_entry.id   AF-A0A520AHR6-F1
#
_cell.length_a   1.000
_cell.length_b   1.000
_cell.length_c   1.000
_cell.angle_alpha   90.00
_cell.angle_beta   90.00
_cell.angle_gamma   90.00
#
_symmetry.space_group_name_H-M   'P 1'
#
loop_
_entity.id
_entity.type
_entity.pdbx_description
1 polymer ?
#
loop_
_entity_poly.entity_id
_entity_poly.type
_entity_poly.pdbx_seq_one_letter_code
_entity_poly.pdbx_strand_id
1 'polypeptide(L)' 'MSQAFVREGDEQWLHDIAPTLPALINYLTNENNGIRVYEKRNYQHHILNKEVHEMSNGLTYTIAADGKWTIVD' A
#
# COMPACT_ATOMS: atom_id res chain seq x y z
N MET A 1 -10.24 27.31 -17.89
CA MET A 1 -9.33 27.78 -16.82
C MET A 1 -9.75 27.10 -15.52
N SER A 2 -9.32 25.86 -15.30
CA SER A 2 -9.50 25.13 -14.05
C SER A 2 -8.14 25.01 -13.38
N GLN A 3 -7.95 25.73 -12.27
CA GLN A 3 -6.79 25.58 -11.39
C GLN A 3 -6.87 24.22 -10.71
N ALA A 4 -6.09 23.25 -11.18
CA ALA A 4 -5.71 22.12 -10.36
C ALA A 4 -4.57 22.60 -9.46
N PHE A 5 -4.87 22.80 -8.17
CA PHE A 5 -3.85 22.93 -7.14
C PHE A 5 -3.16 21.56 -7.01
N VAL A 6 -2.07 21.36 -7.74
CA VAL A 6 -1.21 20.19 -7.56
C VAL A 6 -0.33 20.50 -6.36
N ARG A 7 -0.61 19.86 -5.22
CA ARG A 7 0.34 19.81 -4.10
C ARG A 7 1.46 18.89 -4.54
N GLU A 8 2.57 19.46 -5.00
CA GLU A 8 3.87 18.79 -5.09
C GLU A 8 4.35 18.55 -3.64
N GLY A 9 3.83 17.51 -3.00
CA GLY A 9 4.48 16.90 -1.84
C GLY A 9 5.27 15.72 -2.38
N ASP A 10 6.55 15.63 -2.01
CA ASP A 10 7.48 14.55 -2.42
C ASP A 10 6.74 13.22 -2.59
N GLU A 11 6.65 12.73 -3.83
CA GLU A 11 5.98 11.48 -4.15
C GLU A 11 6.71 10.34 -3.43
N GLN A 12 6.18 9.93 -2.28
CA GLN A 12 6.67 8.76 -1.58
C GLN A 12 6.28 7.55 -2.41
N TRP A 13 7.24 6.70 -2.79
CA TRP A 13 6.92 5.48 -3.52
C TRP A 13 6.54 4.37 -2.53
N LEU A 14 5.62 3.49 -2.93
CA LEU A 14 5.23 2.31 -2.13
C LEU A 14 6.45 1.49 -1.66
N HIS A 15 7.50 1.43 -2.47
CA HIS A 15 8.70 0.65 -2.19
C HIS A 15 9.70 1.35 -1.24
N ASP A 16 9.43 2.61 -0.88
CA ASP A 16 10.24 3.41 0.04
C ASP A 16 9.65 3.49 1.46
N ILE A 17 8.43 2.98 1.66
CA ILE A 17 7.80 2.94 2.99
C ILE A 17 8.32 1.75 3.79
N ALA A 18 8.33 1.88 5.12
CA ALA A 18 8.73 0.79 5.99
C ALA A 18 7.89 -0.49 5.75
N PRO A 19 8.50 -1.69 5.84
CA PRO A 19 7.82 -2.98 5.65
C PRO A 19 6.95 -3.35 6.87
N THR A 20 6.02 -2.47 7.20
CA THR A 20 5.10 -2.62 8.33
C THR A 20 3.69 -2.27 7.86
N LEU A 21 2.69 -2.99 8.37
CA LEU A 21 1.30 -2.76 8.03
C LEU A 21 0.83 -1.32 8.36
N PRO A 22 1.22 -0.70 9.49
CA PRO A 22 0.86 0.70 9.76
C PRO A 22 1.40 1.68 8.71
N ALA A 23 2.63 1.48 8.22
CA ALA A 23 3.19 2.32 7.16
C ALA A 23 2.42 2.18 5.85
N LEU A 24 2.06 0.93 5.48
CA LEU A 24 1.21 0.67 4.31
C LEU A 24 -0.16 1.33 4.44
N ILE A 25 -0.82 1.20 5.59
CA ILE A 25 -2.13 1.82 5.85
C ILE A 25 -2.06 3.34 5.69
N ASN A 26 -1.04 3.98 6.27
CA ASN A 26 -0.86 5.43 6.17
C ASN A 26 -0.63 5.86 4.71
N TYR A 27 0.27 5.17 4.01
CA TYR A 27 0.54 5.39 2.60
C TYR A 27 -0.74 5.31 1.75
N LEU A 28 -1.47 4.19 1.85
CA LEU A 28 -2.68 3.97 1.08
C LEU A 28 -3.81 4.93 1.46
N THR A 29 -3.88 5.36 2.71
CA THR A 29 -4.84 6.38 3.14
C THR A 29 -4.56 7.72 2.49
N ASN A 30 -3.29 8.13 2.38
CA ASN A 30 -2.91 9.36 1.70
C ASN A 30 -3.23 9.29 0.19
N GLU A 31 -2.88 8.17 -0.45
CA GLU A 31 -3.20 7.90 -1.87
C GLU A 31 -4.71 7.88 -2.14
N ASN A 32 -5.50 7.44 -1.16
CA ASN A 32 -6.95 7.36 -1.26
C ASN A 32 -7.65 8.67 -0.82
N ASN A 33 -7.05 9.83 -1.10
CA ASN A 33 -7.57 11.16 -0.77
C ASN A 33 -7.90 11.35 0.74
N GLY A 34 -7.14 10.71 1.62
CA GLY A 34 -7.34 10.74 3.06
C GLY A 34 -8.44 9.79 3.57
N ILE A 35 -9.10 9.03 2.70
CA ILE A 35 -10.06 8.00 3.11
C ILE A 35 -9.28 6.80 3.62
N ARG A 36 -9.46 6.49 4.91
CA ARG A 36 -8.72 5.42 5.59
C ARG A 36 -8.84 4.09 4.85
N VAL A 37 -7.68 3.57 4.45
CA VAL A 37 -7.53 2.19 3.97
C VAL A 37 -7.20 1.29 5.16
N TYR A 38 -7.74 0.08 5.20
CA TYR A 38 -7.49 -0.88 6.27
C TYR A 38 -7.31 -2.30 5.70
N GLU A 39 -6.66 -3.15 6.47
CA GLU A 39 -6.54 -4.57 6.13
C GLU A 39 -7.89 -5.26 6.29
N LYS A 40 -8.37 -5.89 5.21
CA LYS A 40 -9.57 -6.75 5.23
C LYS A 40 -9.24 -8.15 5.70
N ARG A 41 -8.12 -8.69 5.22
CA ARG A 41 -7.70 -10.07 5.46
C ARG A 41 -6.20 -10.20 5.30
N ASN A 42 -5.58 -11.02 6.15
CA ASN A 42 -4.24 -11.56 5.89
C ASN A 42 -4.31 -13.08 5.66
N TYR A 43 -3.41 -13.58 4.83
CA TYR A 43 -3.23 -15.02 4.65
C TYR A 43 -1.84 -15.33 4.09
N GLN A 44 -1.39 -16.56 4.31
CA GLN A 44 -0.19 -17.08 3.67
C GLN A 44 -0.53 -17.56 2.27
N HIS A 45 0.11 -16.97 1.25
CA HIS A 45 -0.08 -17.39 -0.13
C HIS A 45 0.75 -18.65 -0.40
N HIS A 46 0.09 -19.79 -0.58
CA HIS A 46 0.76 -21.11 -0.65
C HIS A 46 1.79 -21.24 -1.80
N ILE A 47 1.60 -20.51 -2.89
CA ILE A 47 2.51 -20.57 -4.06
C ILE A 47 3.76 -19.70 -3.83
N LEU A 48 3.58 -18.54 -3.19
CA LEU A 48 4.67 -17.58 -2.95
C LEU A 48 5.38 -17.86 -1.62
N ASN A 49 4.74 -18.63 -0.73
CA ASN A 49 5.12 -18.82 0.66
C ASN A 49 5.39 -17.47 1.36
N LYS A 50 4.50 -16.50 1.11
CA LYS A 50 4.59 -15.13 1.63
C LYS A 50 3.29 -14.73 2.29
N GLU A 51 3.43 -13.86 3.29
CA GLU A 51 2.30 -13.18 3.90
C GLU A 51 1.75 -12.15 2.93
N VAL A 52 0.43 -12.20 2.75
CA VAL A 52 -0.30 -11.37 1.81
C VAL A 52 -1.42 -10.65 2.56
N HIS A 53 -1.56 -9.36 2.26
CA HIS A 53 -2.47 -8.44 2.93
C HIS A 53 -3.48 -7.91 1.91
N GLU A 54 -4.73 -8.32 2.03
CA GLU A 54 -5.85 -7.81 1.24
C GLU A 54 -6.34 -6.51 1.88
N MET A 55 -6.32 -5.41 1.12
CA MET A 55 -6.64 -4.08 1.65
C MET A 55 -8.02 -3.61 1.18
N SER A 56 -8.59 -2.66 1.92
CA SER A 56 -9.96 -2.18 1.67
C SER A 56 -10.13 -1.46 0.34
N ASN A 57 -9.04 -1.00 -0.27
CA ASN A 57 -9.00 -0.41 -1.62
C ASN A 57 -9.16 -1.45 -2.74
N GLY A 58 -9.27 -2.75 -2.41
CA GLY A 58 -9.47 -3.83 -3.37
C GLY A 58 -8.16 -4.35 -3.98
N LEU A 59 -7.02 -3.88 -3.51
CA LEU A 59 -5.70 -4.37 -3.90
C LEU A 59 -5.09 -5.22 -2.79
N THR A 60 -4.16 -6.06 -3.19
CA THR A 60 -3.47 -6.99 -2.32
C THR A 60 -1.97 -6.71 -2.34
N TYR A 61 -1.32 -6.78 -1.19
CA TYR A 61 0.07 -6.36 -1.00
C TYR A 61 0.87 -7.43 -0.27
N THR A 62 2.16 -7.52 -0.58
CA THR A 62 3.12 -8.38 0.11
C THR A 62 4.47 -7.68 0.24
N ILE A 63 5.31 -8.19 1.14
CA ILE A 63 6.70 -7.77 1.25
C ILE A 63 7.56 -8.66 0.33
N ALA A 64 8.24 -8.03 -0.62
CA ALA A 64 9.17 -8.70 -1.52
C ALA A 64 10.45 -9.17 -0.80
N ALA A 65 11.28 -9.94 -1.48
CA ALA A 65 12.51 -10.51 -0.88
C ALA A 65 13.54 -9.42 -0.50
N ASP A 66 13.43 -8.24 -1.09
CA ASP A 66 14.23 -7.05 -0.80
C ASP A 66 13.66 -6.22 0.37
N GLY A 67 12.59 -6.69 1.02
CA GLY A 67 11.96 -5.99 2.14
C GLY A 67 11.08 -4.81 1.72
N LYS A 68 10.70 -4.71 0.44
CA LYS A 68 9.85 -3.62 -0.06
C LYS A 68 8.41 -4.08 -0.32
N TRP A 69 7.45 -3.18 -0.16
CA TRP A 69 6.06 -3.49 -0.51
C TRP A 69 5.86 -3.59 -2.02
N THR A 70 5.13 -4.62 -2.44
CA THR A 70 4.73 -4.85 -3.82
C THR A 70 3.27 -5.25 -3.90
N ILE A 71 2.61 -4.88 -4.99
CA ILE A 71 1.23 -5.29 -5.30
C ILE A 71 1.26 -6.75 -5.80
N VAL A 72 0.30 -7.55 -5.34
CA VAL A 72 0.04 -8.92 -5.79
C VAL A 72 -1.40 -8.97 -6.26
N ASP A 73 -1.65 -9.59 -7.42
CA ASP A 73 -2.99 -9.94 -7.92
C ASP A 73 -3.22 -11.45 -7.72
#